data_AF-A0A7J8T3Q7-F1
#
_entry.id   AF-A0A7J8T3Q7-F1
#
_cell.length_a   1.000
_cell.length_b   1.000
_cell.length_c   1.000
_cell.angle_alpha   90.00
_cell.angle_beta   90.00
_cell.angle_gamma   90.00
#
_symmetry.space_group_name_H-M   'P 1'
#
loop_
_entity.id
_entity.type
_entity.pdbx_description
1 polymer ?
#
loop_
_entity_poly.entity_id
_entity_poly.type
_entity_poly.pdbx_seq_one_letter_code
_entity_poly.pdbx_strand_id
1 'polypeptide(L)'
;MSDSIIKVYGALRMTVKIFLMWNSKMLIDGGEDSTVATSWLEASNLVVLKESSVIQSNANLGVHGQGLLNLSGSGDKIQAQRLVLSLFYSIHVGPGSVLRGPLEDASSYAITPKLYCELQDCPIELLHPPEDCNVNSSLSFTLQICRVEDITVEGLIKGSVVHFHRARTISVQSSGIISASGMGCIGGVGKGNFLDNGIGSGGGHGGKGGLGCYNSSCVGGGNSYGNSKLPCELGSGSGNESSADSIAGGGIIVMGSVEHPLSSLSVEGSVRADGEGFAETVWQYKNFLSNVSSIAPGGGSGGTVLLFLHTMTLGESAILSSVGGYGSPKGGGGGGGGRIHFHWSNIPTGDVYQPIARVKGSVYARGGLGRDESGSGENGTVTGKACPKGLYGTFCVECPVGTYKNVSGSDSSLCQPCPAWELPHRAIYIAVRGGIAETPCPYKCISDRYHMPNCYTALEELIYTFGGPWLFCLLLVGLLILLALVLSVARMKFVGVDELPGPAPTQHGSQIDHSFPFLESLNEVMYWKRTELRNHRVMCTECILWVLILSVNLGICPTRLQKK
;
A
#
# COMPACT_ATOMS: atom_id res chain seq x y z
N MET A 1 33.07 31.02 4.62
CA MET A 1 32.94 31.59 5.97
C MET A 1 33.36 30.53 6.98
N SER A 2 34.28 30.85 7.88
CA SER A 2 34.72 29.96 8.97
C SER A 2 34.68 30.73 10.27
N ASP A 3 34.12 30.15 11.33
CA ASP A 3 34.13 30.70 12.69
C ASP A 3 33.69 32.16 12.77
N SER A 4 32.64 32.50 12.00
CA SER A 4 32.25 33.88 11.73
C SER A 4 30.75 34.10 11.88
N ILE A 5 30.38 35.33 12.22
CA ILE A 5 28.99 35.75 12.35
C ILE A 5 28.73 36.92 11.43
N ILE A 6 27.78 36.76 10.50
CA ILE A 6 27.20 37.86 9.73
C ILE A 6 25.86 38.23 10.36
N LYS A 7 25.67 39.52 10.63
CA LYS A 7 24.38 40.08 11.04
C LYS A 7 23.90 41.02 9.94
N VAL A 8 22.68 40.83 9.48
CA VAL A 8 22.03 41.65 8.47
C VAL A 8 20.80 42.28 9.12
N TYR A 9 20.67 43.60 9.00
CA TYR A 9 19.48 44.34 9.44
C TYR A 9 18.76 44.83 8.17
N GLY A 10 17.52 44.43 7.99
CA GLY A 10 16.72 44.62 6.77
C GLY A 10 16.75 43.39 5.84
N ALA A 11 16.43 43.63 4.55
CA ALA A 11 16.41 42.57 3.54
C ALA A 11 17.83 42.23 3.05
N LEU A 12 18.21 40.94 3.12
CA LEU A 12 19.41 40.46 2.46
C LEU A 12 19.12 40.19 0.98
N ARG A 13 19.96 40.69 0.07
CA ARG A 13 20.02 40.19 -1.31
C ARG A 13 21.47 39.84 -1.63
N MET A 14 21.76 38.54 -1.69
CA MET A 14 23.10 38.03 -1.87
C MET A 14 23.12 37.04 -3.03
N THR A 15 24.00 37.28 -4.00
CA THR A 15 24.24 36.37 -5.13
C THR A 15 25.70 35.93 -5.09
N VAL A 16 25.93 34.62 -5.01
CA VAL A 16 27.26 34.02 -4.94
C VAL A 16 27.36 32.81 -5.86
N LYS A 17 28.58 32.43 -6.25
CA LYS A 17 28.79 31.18 -6.99
C LYS A 17 28.77 29.97 -6.08
N ILE A 18 29.49 30.07 -4.96
CA ILE A 18 29.69 29.00 -3.99
C ILE A 18 29.54 29.62 -2.61
N PHE A 19 28.65 29.07 -1.78
CA PHE A 19 28.46 29.49 -0.41
C PHE A 19 28.84 28.35 0.55
N LEU A 20 29.98 28.51 1.24
CA LEU A 20 30.50 27.55 2.19
C LEU A 20 30.49 28.16 3.59
N MET A 21 29.83 27.50 4.53
CA MET A 21 29.83 27.86 5.95
C MET A 21 30.40 26.72 6.78
N TRP A 22 31.34 27.07 7.65
CA TRP A 22 31.93 26.18 8.64
C TRP A 22 31.85 26.85 10.01
N ASN A 23 31.18 26.22 10.98
CA ASN A 23 30.99 26.78 12.33
C ASN A 23 30.64 28.29 12.32
N SER A 24 29.76 28.68 11.40
CA SER A 24 29.46 30.09 11.12
C SER A 24 27.96 30.36 11.23
N LYS A 25 27.60 31.61 11.55
CA LYS A 25 26.20 32.04 11.69
C LYS A 25 25.89 33.20 10.76
N MET A 26 24.77 33.14 10.08
CA MET A 26 24.17 34.24 9.33
C MET A 26 22.82 34.55 9.94
N LEU A 27 22.70 35.72 10.56
CA LEU A 27 21.51 36.18 11.26
C LEU A 27 20.92 37.35 10.50
N ILE A 28 19.69 37.19 10.02
CA ILE A 28 18.96 38.18 9.25
C ILE A 28 17.78 38.67 10.08
N ASP A 29 17.78 39.96 10.37
CA ASP A 29 16.71 40.65 11.07
C ASP A 29 15.96 41.55 10.09
N GLY A 30 14.85 41.04 9.55
CA GLY A 30 14.01 41.72 8.57
C GLY A 30 13.10 42.82 9.13
N GLY A 31 13.13 43.09 10.43
CA GLY A 31 12.30 44.10 11.12
C GLY A 31 10.93 43.59 11.57
N GLU A 32 10.24 44.39 12.41
CA GLU A 32 8.94 44.06 13.02
C GLU A 32 7.73 44.41 12.14
N ASP A 33 7.91 45.19 11.07
CA ASP A 33 6.81 45.70 10.25
C ASP A 33 6.18 44.61 9.35
N SER A 34 4.84 44.68 9.25
CA SER A 34 3.97 43.71 8.55
C SER A 34 4.22 43.53 7.05
N THR A 35 5.04 44.37 6.42
CA THR A 35 5.56 44.15 5.08
C THR A 35 6.83 43.31 5.17
N VAL A 36 6.65 42.02 5.49
CA VAL A 36 7.74 41.06 5.73
C VAL A 36 8.81 41.18 4.64
N ALA A 37 9.96 41.74 5.00
CA ALA A 37 11.09 41.90 4.10
C ALA A 37 11.58 40.52 3.63
N THR A 38 11.44 40.22 2.34
CA THR A 38 11.93 38.95 1.77
C THR A 38 13.43 39.04 1.53
N SER A 39 14.16 38.15 2.19
CA SER A 39 15.60 37.97 1.99
C SER A 39 15.89 36.87 0.99
N TRP A 40 16.89 37.08 0.15
CA TRP A 40 17.28 36.19 -0.94
C TRP A 40 18.77 35.85 -0.85
N LEU A 41 19.04 34.54 -0.82
CA LEU A 41 20.37 33.96 -1.00
C LEU A 41 20.37 33.13 -2.29
N GLU A 42 21.04 33.62 -3.31
CA GLU A 42 21.18 32.95 -4.60
C GLU A 42 22.59 32.39 -4.76
N ALA A 43 22.70 31.08 -5.00
CA ALA A 43 23.94 30.35 -5.13
C ALA A 43 23.98 29.58 -6.45
N SER A 44 24.74 30.04 -7.44
CA SER A 44 24.69 29.43 -8.79
C SER A 44 25.27 28.02 -8.88
N ASN A 45 26.06 27.55 -7.90
CA ASN A 45 26.60 26.19 -7.90
C ASN A 45 26.25 25.41 -6.63
N LEU A 46 26.75 25.83 -5.46
CA LEU A 46 26.58 25.02 -4.25
C LEU A 46 26.44 25.85 -2.97
N VAL A 47 25.62 25.34 -2.06
CA VAL A 47 25.46 25.82 -0.69
C VAL A 47 25.78 24.66 0.24
N VAL A 48 26.82 24.80 1.05
CA VAL A 48 27.24 23.76 2.00
C VAL A 48 27.41 24.35 3.38
N LEU A 49 26.69 23.76 4.34
CA LEU A 49 26.83 24.02 5.76
C LEU A 49 27.57 22.83 6.39
N LYS A 50 28.47 23.16 7.33
CA LYS A 50 29.26 22.22 8.12
C LYS A 50 29.46 22.74 9.55
N GLU A 51 29.69 21.80 10.46
CA GLU A 51 30.07 22.04 11.87
C GLU A 51 29.13 23.04 12.58
N SER A 52 27.83 22.74 12.67
CA SER A 52 26.86 23.58 13.39
C SER A 52 26.67 24.99 12.79
N SER A 53 26.71 25.10 11.47
CA SER A 53 26.47 26.37 10.77
C SER A 53 24.99 26.73 10.71
N VAL A 54 24.65 28.00 10.92
CA VAL A 54 23.25 28.44 11.03
C VAL A 54 22.96 29.60 10.09
N ILE A 55 21.92 29.47 9.27
CA ILE A 55 21.27 30.58 8.57
C ILE A 55 19.89 30.78 9.20
N GLN A 56 19.66 31.96 9.75
CA GLN A 56 18.44 32.28 10.47
C GLN A 56 17.88 33.61 10.00
N SER A 57 16.57 33.64 9.73
CA SER A 57 15.81 34.85 9.44
C SER A 57 14.55 34.91 10.31
N ASN A 58 14.23 36.08 10.87
CA ASN A 58 12.92 36.31 11.51
C ASN A 58 11.82 36.68 10.48
N ALA A 59 12.18 36.84 9.21
CA ALA A 59 11.29 37.17 8.10
C ALA A 59 11.29 36.04 7.05
N ASN A 60 10.83 36.33 5.83
CA ASN A 60 10.86 35.39 4.71
C ASN A 60 12.30 35.21 4.20
N LEU A 61 12.71 33.97 3.97
CA LEU A 61 14.01 33.62 3.39
C LEU A 61 13.82 32.70 2.19
N GLY A 62 14.23 33.17 1.02
CA GLY A 62 14.39 32.34 -0.16
C GLY A 62 15.86 31.98 -0.37
N VAL A 63 16.13 30.70 -0.54
CA VAL A 63 17.43 30.18 -0.95
C VAL A 63 17.28 29.53 -2.32
N HIS A 64 17.96 30.11 -3.30
CA HIS A 64 17.98 29.61 -4.66
C HIS A 64 19.34 29.04 -4.99
N GLY A 65 19.39 27.96 -5.75
CA GLY A 65 20.65 27.56 -6.37
C GLY A 65 20.46 26.51 -7.43
N GLN A 66 21.39 26.38 -8.37
CA GLN A 66 21.24 25.48 -9.52
C GLN A 66 21.94 24.12 -9.36
N GLY A 67 22.72 23.93 -8.29
CA GLY A 67 23.43 22.67 -8.01
C GLY A 67 22.97 22.04 -6.70
N LEU A 68 23.87 21.95 -5.73
CA LEU A 68 23.67 21.17 -4.51
C LEU A 68 23.48 22.06 -3.28
N LEU A 69 22.41 21.81 -2.51
CA LEU A 69 22.28 22.26 -1.13
C LEU A 69 22.59 21.08 -0.20
N ASN A 70 23.64 21.19 0.61
CA ASN A 70 24.08 20.12 1.50
C ASN A 70 24.31 20.63 2.92
N LEU A 71 23.48 20.16 3.86
CA LEU A 71 23.66 20.39 5.29
C LEU A 71 24.27 19.12 5.88
N SER A 72 25.57 19.15 6.17
CA SER A 72 26.33 17.91 6.48
C SER A 72 26.85 17.85 7.92
N GLY A 73 26.88 18.96 8.65
CA GLY A 73 27.28 19.03 10.04
C GLY A 73 26.12 18.81 11.00
N SER A 74 26.34 18.05 12.06
CA SER A 74 25.38 17.97 13.17
C SER A 74 25.15 19.37 13.74
N GLY A 75 23.88 19.79 13.84
CA GLY A 75 23.51 21.12 14.30
C GLY A 75 23.46 22.18 13.20
N ASP A 76 23.68 21.83 11.93
CA ASP A 76 23.45 22.76 10.81
C ASP A 76 21.97 23.11 10.72
N LYS A 77 21.66 24.40 10.57
CA LYS A 77 20.27 24.87 10.52
C LYS A 77 20.05 25.91 9.43
N ILE A 78 18.98 25.76 8.66
CA ILE A 78 18.39 26.85 7.88
C ILE A 78 16.97 27.04 8.38
N GLN A 79 16.69 28.20 8.95
CA GLN A 79 15.40 28.50 9.55
C GLN A 79 14.94 29.91 9.23
N ALA A 80 13.65 30.04 8.95
CA ALA A 80 13.03 31.32 8.66
C ALA A 80 11.56 31.31 9.07
N GLN A 81 10.93 32.49 9.16
CA GLN A 81 9.48 32.54 9.36
C GLN A 81 8.73 31.85 8.20
N ARG A 82 9.21 32.09 6.97
CA ARG A 82 8.87 31.28 5.80
C ARG A 82 10.15 30.96 5.04
N LEU A 83 10.37 29.68 4.78
CA LEU A 83 11.54 29.18 4.08
C LEU A 83 11.15 28.65 2.71
N VAL A 84 11.77 29.18 1.66
CA VAL A 84 11.60 28.64 0.31
C VAL A 84 12.96 28.24 -0.24
N LEU A 85 13.07 26.97 -0.64
CA LEU A 85 14.25 26.41 -1.29
C LEU A 85 13.87 26.09 -2.72
N SER A 86 14.58 26.62 -3.71
CA SER A 86 14.23 26.30 -5.09
C SER A 86 15.38 26.27 -6.09
N LEU A 87 15.10 25.63 -7.23
CA LEU A 87 15.98 25.47 -8.40
C LEU A 87 17.17 24.51 -8.20
N PHE A 88 17.32 23.91 -7.02
CA PHE A 88 18.42 23.01 -6.72
C PHE A 88 18.31 21.73 -7.53
N TYR A 89 19.42 21.24 -8.08
CA TYR A 89 19.46 19.89 -8.63
C TYR A 89 19.22 18.86 -7.52
N SER A 90 19.88 19.03 -6.38
CA SER A 90 19.68 18.14 -5.23
C SER A 90 19.75 18.87 -3.90
N ILE A 91 18.93 18.41 -2.94
CA ILE A 91 18.96 18.86 -1.55
C ILE A 91 19.26 17.66 -0.65
N HIS A 92 20.29 17.79 0.16
CA HIS A 92 20.71 16.80 1.14
C HIS A 92 20.65 17.41 2.55
N VAL A 93 19.75 16.88 3.38
CA VAL A 93 19.63 17.24 4.80
C VAL A 93 20.24 16.11 5.62
N GLY A 94 21.52 16.24 5.95
CA GLY A 94 22.29 15.23 6.68
C GLY A 94 21.83 15.02 8.13
N PRO A 95 22.37 14.00 8.81
CA PRO A 95 22.00 13.66 10.18
C PRO A 95 22.21 14.83 11.15
N GLY A 96 21.18 15.14 11.95
CA GLY A 96 21.23 16.24 12.91
C GLY A 96 21.13 17.65 12.31
N SER A 97 21.03 17.78 10.98
CA SER A 97 20.72 19.02 10.29
C SER A 97 19.23 19.33 10.32
N VAL A 98 18.87 20.61 10.29
CA VAL A 98 17.48 21.06 10.37
C VAL A 98 17.14 22.09 9.29
N LEU A 99 16.09 21.80 8.52
CA LEU A 99 15.35 22.80 7.74
C LEU A 99 14.06 23.12 8.46
N ARG A 100 13.80 24.40 8.76
CA ARG A 100 12.62 24.77 9.53
C ARG A 100 11.92 26.02 9.01
N GLY A 101 10.59 25.96 8.96
CA GLY A 101 9.74 27.15 8.88
C GLY A 101 8.37 26.87 9.50
N PRO A 102 7.91 27.59 10.53
CA PRO A 102 8.42 28.89 11.01
C PRO A 102 9.62 28.79 11.96
N LEU A 103 10.21 29.94 12.30
CA LEU A 103 11.35 30.05 13.22
C LEU A 103 11.00 29.48 14.62
N GLU A 104 11.96 28.85 15.30
CA GLU A 104 11.74 28.17 16.59
C GLU A 104 11.23 29.09 17.72
N ASP A 105 11.70 30.33 17.77
CA ASP A 105 11.30 31.34 18.77
C ASP A 105 10.22 32.31 18.27
N ALA A 106 9.72 32.12 17.04
CA ALA A 106 8.55 32.86 16.62
C ALA A 106 7.38 32.41 17.49
N SER A 107 6.69 33.36 18.12
CA SER A 107 5.45 33.03 18.83
C SER A 107 4.58 32.20 17.89
N SER A 108 3.97 31.13 18.38
CA SER A 108 3.03 30.28 17.61
C SER A 108 1.88 31.10 16.98
N TYR A 109 1.75 32.37 17.37
CA TYR A 109 0.86 33.40 16.84
C TYR A 109 1.33 34.11 15.56
N ALA A 110 2.55 33.86 15.06
CA ALA A 110 3.11 34.61 13.94
C ALA A 110 2.52 34.22 12.56
N ILE A 111 1.38 34.86 12.26
CA ILE A 111 0.88 35.36 10.97
C ILE A 111 0.35 34.33 9.95
N THR A 112 0.87 33.11 9.82
CA THR A 112 0.45 32.20 8.71
C THR A 112 -0.64 31.16 9.07
N PRO A 113 -0.74 30.63 10.31
CA PRO A 113 -1.81 29.68 10.65
C PRO A 113 -3.19 30.34 10.78
N LYS A 114 -3.29 31.57 11.33
CA LYS A 114 -4.59 32.14 11.72
C LYS A 114 -5.60 32.29 10.58
N LEU A 115 -5.15 32.62 9.37
CA LEU A 115 -6.08 32.86 8.25
C LEU A 115 -6.83 31.58 7.84
N TYR A 116 -6.18 30.42 7.95
CA TYR A 116 -6.71 29.12 7.50
C TYR A 116 -7.21 28.24 8.65
N CYS A 117 -7.19 28.74 9.89
CA CYS A 117 -7.74 28.01 11.03
C CYS A 117 -9.25 28.21 11.18
N GLU A 118 -9.76 29.38 10.80
CA GLU A 118 -11.17 29.76 10.99
C GLU A 118 -12.07 29.36 9.83
N LEU A 119 -11.49 28.98 8.69
CA LEU A 119 -12.21 28.56 7.50
C LEU A 119 -11.91 27.09 7.21
N GLN A 120 -12.95 26.36 6.78
CA GLN A 120 -12.79 25.00 6.27
C GLN A 120 -12.32 24.99 4.80
N ASP A 121 -11.89 26.13 4.28
CA ASP A 121 -11.50 26.31 2.89
C ASP A 121 -10.04 25.89 2.68
N CYS A 122 -9.87 25.04 1.68
CA CYS A 122 -8.58 24.60 1.20
C CYS A 122 -7.86 25.72 0.46
N PRO A 123 -6.63 26.11 0.85
CA PRO A 123 -5.81 27.00 0.04
C PRO A 123 -5.57 26.38 -1.34
N ILE A 124 -6.04 27.05 -2.40
CA ILE A 124 -6.00 26.52 -3.77
C ILE A 124 -4.56 26.24 -4.22
N GLU A 125 -3.60 27.00 -3.71
CA GLU A 125 -2.17 26.85 -3.99
C GLU A 125 -1.58 25.51 -3.49
N LEU A 126 -2.23 24.83 -2.54
CA LEU A 126 -1.81 23.48 -2.13
C LEU A 126 -2.15 22.42 -3.20
N LEU A 127 -3.17 22.67 -4.00
CA LEU A 127 -3.63 21.78 -5.07
C LEU A 127 -3.07 22.19 -6.45
N HIS A 128 -3.08 23.50 -6.71
CA HIS A 128 -2.61 24.16 -7.93
C HIS A 128 -1.57 25.22 -7.58
N PRO A 129 -0.36 24.81 -7.19
CA PRO A 129 0.72 25.73 -6.86
C PRO A 129 1.20 26.54 -8.07
N PRO A 130 1.71 27.76 -7.85
CA PRO A 130 2.26 28.58 -8.92
C PRO A 130 3.53 27.95 -9.50
N GLU A 131 3.62 27.93 -10.83
CA GLU A 131 4.75 27.34 -11.57
C GLU A 131 6.10 27.99 -11.25
N ASP A 132 6.11 29.27 -10.91
CA ASP A 132 7.33 30.10 -10.81
C ASP A 132 8.08 29.95 -9.49
N CYS A 133 7.59 29.15 -8.53
CA CYS A 133 8.24 28.93 -7.22
C CYS A 133 8.57 30.24 -6.45
N ASN A 134 7.90 31.34 -6.75
CA ASN A 134 8.22 32.66 -6.19
C ASN A 134 7.70 32.78 -4.76
N VAL A 135 8.46 33.49 -3.92
CA VAL A 135 8.08 33.80 -2.53
C VAL A 135 7.10 34.98 -2.57
N ASN A 136 5.82 34.71 -2.40
CA ASN A 136 4.81 35.74 -2.15
C ASN A 136 4.30 35.63 -0.71
N SER A 137 4.19 36.77 -0.01
CA SER A 137 3.66 36.87 1.35
C SER A 137 2.19 36.42 1.45
N SER A 138 1.48 36.29 0.33
CA SER A 138 0.13 35.73 0.30
C SER A 138 0.06 34.20 0.30
N LEU A 139 1.17 33.47 0.13
CA LEU A 139 1.15 32.01 0.08
C LEU A 139 0.99 31.40 1.49
N SER A 140 0.26 30.29 1.58
CA SER A 140 0.01 29.54 2.81
C SER A 140 1.20 28.73 3.34
N PHE A 141 2.25 28.52 2.55
CA PHE A 141 3.37 27.66 2.92
C PHE A 141 4.29 28.32 3.98
N THR A 142 4.72 27.54 4.97
CA THR A 142 5.80 27.93 5.88
C THR A 142 7.15 27.37 5.45
N LEU A 143 7.15 26.23 4.76
CA LEU A 143 8.33 25.65 4.13
C LEU A 143 7.93 25.12 2.75
N GLN A 144 8.55 25.66 1.70
CA GLN A 144 8.36 25.18 0.33
C GLN A 144 9.69 24.74 -0.27
N ILE A 145 9.72 23.54 -0.86
CA ILE A 145 10.82 23.05 -1.67
C ILE A 145 10.31 22.89 -3.09
N CYS A 146 10.90 23.61 -4.04
CA CYS A 146 10.34 23.80 -5.37
C CYS A 146 11.35 23.61 -6.49
N ARG A 147 10.98 22.87 -7.55
CA ARG A 147 11.86 22.57 -8.71
C ARG A 147 13.19 21.94 -8.25
N VAL A 148 13.09 20.72 -7.73
CA VAL A 148 14.25 19.94 -7.27
C VAL A 148 14.19 18.54 -7.85
N GLU A 149 15.28 18.03 -8.40
CA GLU A 149 15.27 16.65 -8.90
C GLU A 149 15.23 15.66 -7.73
N ASP A 150 16.24 15.69 -6.85
CA ASP A 150 16.39 14.68 -5.80
C ASP A 150 16.54 15.29 -4.41
N ILE A 151 15.68 14.86 -3.48
CA ILE A 151 15.68 15.31 -2.08
C ILE A 151 15.98 14.11 -1.18
N THR A 152 17.05 14.19 -0.40
CA THR A 152 17.43 13.18 0.59
C THR A 152 17.39 13.77 1.99
N VAL A 153 16.66 13.11 2.89
CA VAL A 153 16.43 13.55 4.26
C VAL A 153 16.93 12.50 5.24
N GLU A 154 18.03 12.80 5.92
CA GLU A 154 18.58 12.06 7.07
C GLU A 154 18.40 12.84 8.39
N GLY A 155 18.25 14.17 8.32
CA GLY A 155 17.97 15.07 9.43
C GLY A 155 16.48 15.38 9.58
N LEU A 156 16.17 16.64 9.96
CA LEU A 156 14.81 17.10 10.24
C LEU A 156 14.36 18.18 9.25
N ILE A 157 13.21 17.99 8.61
CA ILE A 157 12.44 19.04 7.95
C ILE A 157 11.20 19.31 8.81
N LYS A 158 11.04 20.52 9.33
CA LYS A 158 9.91 20.87 10.21
C LYS A 158 9.16 22.11 9.74
N GLY A 159 7.83 22.05 9.68
CA GLY A 159 7.01 23.24 9.43
C GLY A 159 5.51 23.05 9.56
N SER A 160 4.75 24.15 9.62
CA SER A 160 3.28 24.12 9.69
C SER A 160 2.63 23.70 8.38
N VAL A 161 3.09 24.26 7.26
CA VAL A 161 2.65 23.89 5.92
C VAL A 161 3.90 23.62 5.09
N VAL A 162 4.21 22.32 4.96
CA VAL A 162 5.39 21.82 4.25
C VAL A 162 4.95 21.36 2.86
N HIS A 163 5.45 22.02 1.82
CA HIS A 163 5.10 21.69 0.44
C HIS A 163 6.32 21.36 -0.40
N PHE A 164 6.30 20.18 -1.02
CA PHE A 164 7.26 19.77 -2.04
C PHE A 164 6.61 19.91 -3.41
N HIS A 165 6.94 20.97 -4.14
CA HIS A 165 6.39 21.22 -5.47
C HIS A 165 7.40 20.91 -6.57
N ARG A 166 6.97 20.21 -7.62
CA ARG A 166 7.82 19.89 -8.78
C ARG A 166 9.16 19.25 -8.36
N ALA A 167 9.06 18.41 -7.34
CA ALA A 167 10.12 17.51 -6.94
C ALA A 167 10.01 16.22 -7.75
N ARG A 168 11.12 15.59 -8.14
CA ARG A 168 11.07 14.32 -8.87
C ARG A 168 11.13 13.12 -7.93
N THR A 169 12.09 13.09 -7.01
CA THR A 169 12.19 12.03 -6.00
C THR A 169 12.40 12.58 -4.60
N ILE A 170 11.80 11.90 -3.61
CA ILE A 170 12.02 12.17 -2.18
C ILE A 170 12.40 10.85 -1.50
N SER A 171 13.54 10.86 -0.81
CA SER A 171 14.03 9.76 0.00
C SER A 171 14.18 10.22 1.45
N VAL A 172 13.37 9.66 2.34
CA VAL A 172 13.47 9.85 3.79
C VAL A 172 14.20 8.64 4.36
N GLN A 173 15.47 8.81 4.69
CA GLN A 173 16.32 7.76 5.24
C GLN A 173 15.89 7.37 6.66
N SER A 174 16.45 6.30 7.21
CA SER A 174 16.04 5.75 8.52
C SER A 174 16.06 6.74 9.68
N SER A 175 17.02 7.68 9.71
CA SER A 175 17.09 8.76 10.72
C SER A 175 16.29 10.01 10.33
N GLY A 176 15.83 10.08 9.08
CA GLY A 176 15.15 11.22 8.49
C GLY A 176 13.75 11.44 9.05
N ILE A 177 13.41 12.71 9.28
CA ILE A 177 12.11 13.11 9.80
C ILE A 177 11.59 14.30 9.00
N ILE A 178 10.40 14.15 8.41
CA ILE A 178 9.59 15.28 7.92
C ILE A 178 8.43 15.44 8.89
N SER A 179 8.32 16.59 9.56
CA SER A 179 7.32 16.80 10.60
C SER A 179 6.55 18.11 10.46
N ALA A 180 5.24 18.01 10.51
CA ALA A 180 4.32 19.10 10.76
C ALA A 180 3.55 18.89 12.08
N SER A 181 4.08 18.06 12.98
CA SER A 181 3.40 17.71 14.22
C SER A 181 3.32 18.90 15.17
N GLY A 182 2.14 19.13 15.76
CA GLY A 182 1.86 20.24 16.69
C GLY A 182 2.03 21.63 16.06
N MET A 183 1.99 21.73 14.73
CA MET A 183 2.20 22.98 14.00
C MET A 183 0.94 23.47 13.26
N GLY A 184 -0.21 22.91 13.62
CA GLY A 184 -1.53 23.28 13.12
C GLY A 184 -2.16 24.42 13.91
N CYS A 185 -3.48 24.42 13.98
CA CYS A 185 -4.26 25.44 14.66
C CYS A 185 -4.33 25.16 16.16
N ILE A 186 -4.19 26.20 16.97
CA ILE A 186 -4.45 26.14 18.42
C ILE A 186 -5.96 26.14 18.72
N GLY A 187 -6.74 26.75 17.85
CA GLY A 187 -8.21 26.72 17.82
C GLY A 187 -8.71 26.20 16.47
N GLY A 188 -9.60 26.97 15.85
CA GLY A 188 -10.13 26.70 14.51
C GLY A 188 -11.45 25.93 14.44
N VAL A 189 -11.84 25.55 13.23
CA VAL A 189 -13.18 25.01 12.88
C VAL A 189 -13.63 23.85 13.76
N GLY A 190 -12.76 22.87 13.99
CA GLY A 190 -13.06 21.69 14.83
C GLY A 190 -12.48 21.79 16.23
N LYS A 191 -12.25 22.99 16.75
CA LYS A 191 -11.64 23.15 18.08
C LYS A 191 -12.40 22.38 19.16
N GLY A 192 -11.64 21.91 20.15
CA GLY A 192 -12.21 21.40 21.38
C GLY A 192 -12.98 22.48 22.15
N ASN A 193 -13.67 22.08 23.20
CA ASN A 193 -14.43 22.95 24.07
C ASN A 193 -13.79 22.97 25.45
N PHE A 194 -13.84 24.13 26.10
CA PHE A 194 -13.36 24.30 27.47
C PHE A 194 -14.52 24.60 28.41
N LEU A 195 -14.55 23.92 29.55
CA LEU A 195 -15.42 24.23 30.67
C LEU A 195 -14.80 25.32 31.55
N ASP A 196 -15.63 26.08 32.26
CA ASP A 196 -15.21 27.14 33.19
C ASP A 196 -14.30 26.64 34.32
N ASN A 197 -14.38 25.34 34.63
CA ASN A 197 -13.52 24.66 35.62
C ASN A 197 -12.13 24.29 35.06
N GLY A 198 -11.83 24.65 33.81
CA GLY A 198 -10.51 24.48 33.19
C GLY A 198 -10.33 23.17 32.41
N ILE A 199 -11.37 22.36 32.20
CA ILE A 199 -11.26 21.09 31.45
C ILE A 199 -11.49 21.33 29.97
N GLY A 200 -10.56 20.85 29.14
CA GLY A 200 -10.63 20.87 27.69
C GLY A 200 -10.97 19.51 27.10
N SER A 201 -11.84 19.49 26.09
CA SER A 201 -12.00 18.34 25.21
C SER A 201 -11.00 18.38 24.05
N GLY A 202 -10.86 17.27 23.34
CA GLY A 202 -9.93 17.18 22.21
C GLY A 202 -10.41 17.96 20.99
N GLY A 203 -9.47 18.46 20.19
CA GLY A 203 -9.76 18.99 18.86
C GLY A 203 -10.22 17.88 17.91
N GLY A 204 -11.05 18.22 16.92
CA GLY A 204 -11.50 17.32 15.86
C GLY A 204 -10.92 17.74 14.51
N HIS A 205 -10.50 16.79 13.69
CA HIS A 205 -10.10 16.94 12.28
C HIS A 205 -9.90 15.52 11.77
N GLY A 206 -10.47 15.12 10.63
CA GLY A 206 -10.44 13.72 10.20
C GLY A 206 -11.44 12.83 10.97
N GLY A 207 -11.26 12.75 12.28
CA GLY A 207 -12.17 12.17 13.27
C GLY A 207 -12.61 13.19 14.32
N LYS A 208 -13.67 12.87 15.07
CA LYS A 208 -14.15 13.70 16.18
C LYS A 208 -13.17 13.69 17.35
N GLY A 209 -13.01 14.83 18.02
CA GLY A 209 -12.29 14.92 19.28
C GLY A 209 -12.98 14.14 20.40
N GLY A 210 -12.19 13.64 21.35
CA GLY A 210 -12.66 12.97 22.54
C GLY A 210 -13.27 13.96 23.55
N LEU A 211 -14.26 13.51 24.30
CA LEU A 211 -14.89 14.27 25.39
C LEU A 211 -13.93 14.46 26.57
N GLY A 212 -13.93 15.63 27.18
CA GLY A 212 -13.20 15.91 28.43
C GLY A 212 -14.16 15.86 29.61
N CYS A 213 -13.82 15.10 30.66
CA CYS A 213 -14.66 14.91 31.85
C CYS A 213 -13.86 15.06 33.14
N TYR A 214 -14.46 15.71 34.12
CA TYR A 214 -13.97 15.72 35.50
C TYR A 214 -15.15 15.81 36.46
N ASN A 215 -15.13 14.96 37.48
CA ASN A 215 -16.10 15.00 38.58
C ASN A 215 -17.56 15.05 38.09
N SER A 216 -17.89 14.18 37.13
CA SER A 216 -19.20 14.04 36.49
C SER A 216 -19.68 15.21 35.60
N SER A 217 -18.83 16.23 35.37
CA SER A 217 -19.08 17.26 34.36
C SER A 217 -18.26 16.98 33.11
N CYS A 218 -18.93 16.93 31.96
CA CYS A 218 -18.32 16.53 30.69
C CYS A 218 -18.62 17.54 29.59
N VAL A 219 -17.65 17.72 28.70
CA VAL A 219 -17.78 18.55 27.51
C VAL A 219 -17.40 17.78 26.25
N GLY A 220 -18.23 17.91 25.22
CA GLY A 220 -18.01 17.22 23.95
C GLY A 220 -16.75 17.69 23.24
N GLY A 221 -16.06 16.76 22.58
CA GLY A 221 -14.93 17.07 21.70
C GLY A 221 -15.34 17.80 20.43
N GLY A 222 -14.33 18.39 19.78
CA GLY A 222 -14.50 19.10 18.51
C GLY A 222 -15.00 18.20 17.37
N ASN A 223 -15.77 18.77 16.46
CA ASN A 223 -16.33 18.03 15.33
C ASN A 223 -15.25 17.67 14.29
N SER A 224 -15.45 16.54 13.60
CA SER A 224 -14.66 16.19 12.41
C SER A 224 -15.00 17.15 11.26
N TYR A 225 -13.97 17.62 10.54
CA TYR A 225 -14.11 18.46 9.34
C TYR A 225 -13.08 18.09 8.27
N GLY A 226 -13.18 18.75 7.12
CA GLY A 226 -12.28 18.62 5.98
C GLY A 226 -12.66 17.48 5.01
N ASN A 227 -11.97 17.43 3.87
CA ASN A 227 -12.27 16.47 2.81
C ASN A 227 -11.39 15.20 2.90
N SER A 228 -11.99 14.02 2.94
CA SER A 228 -11.22 12.77 3.00
C SER A 228 -10.55 12.36 1.68
N LYS A 229 -11.01 12.85 0.53
CA LYS A 229 -10.51 12.49 -0.81
C LYS A 229 -9.46 13.47 -1.35
N LEU A 230 -9.42 14.69 -0.85
CA LEU A 230 -8.41 15.71 -1.18
C LEU A 230 -8.24 16.62 0.05
N PRO A 231 -7.66 16.10 1.15
CA PRO A 231 -7.48 16.86 2.38
C PRO A 231 -6.41 17.94 2.19
N CYS A 232 -6.61 19.10 2.79
CA CYS A 232 -5.68 20.23 2.75
C CYS A 232 -5.90 21.21 3.90
N GLU A 233 -6.58 20.77 4.95
CA GLU A 233 -6.90 21.56 6.12
C GLU A 233 -5.89 21.28 7.24
N LEU A 234 -5.60 22.30 8.05
CA LEU A 234 -4.81 22.16 9.28
C LEU A 234 -5.64 21.41 10.33
N GLY A 235 -4.98 20.67 11.22
CA GLY A 235 -5.62 20.14 12.42
C GLY A 235 -5.96 21.25 13.42
N SER A 236 -7.06 21.06 14.14
CA SER A 236 -7.54 21.96 15.19
C SER A 236 -6.97 21.62 16.57
N GLY A 237 -6.94 22.62 17.44
CA GLY A 237 -6.47 22.48 18.82
C GLY A 237 -7.60 22.28 19.83
N SER A 238 -7.27 22.32 21.12
CA SER A 238 -8.17 21.90 22.19
C SER A 238 -9.20 22.94 22.64
N GLY A 239 -9.15 24.18 22.13
CA GLY A 239 -10.26 25.14 22.24
C GLY A 239 -10.01 26.47 22.94
N ASN A 240 -8.97 26.61 23.76
CA ASN A 240 -8.70 27.87 24.46
C ASN A 240 -7.46 28.57 23.91
N GLU A 241 -7.68 29.40 22.90
CA GLU A 241 -6.67 30.23 22.23
C GLU A 241 -6.06 31.32 23.11
N SER A 242 -6.57 31.57 24.32
CA SER A 242 -6.09 32.64 25.21
C SER A 242 -5.23 32.15 26.37
N SER A 243 -5.07 30.82 26.51
CA SER A 243 -4.36 30.21 27.63
C SER A 243 -2.93 29.80 27.26
N ALA A 244 -2.03 29.88 28.25
CA ALA A 244 -0.65 29.38 28.12
C ALA A 244 -0.58 27.85 27.94
N ASP A 245 -1.66 27.13 28.27
CA ASP A 245 -1.79 25.66 28.15
C ASP A 245 -2.53 25.24 26.86
N SER A 246 -2.48 26.08 25.83
CA SER A 246 -3.18 25.83 24.56
C SER A 246 -2.41 24.82 23.70
N ILE A 247 -3.12 23.81 23.20
CA ILE A 247 -2.54 22.68 22.47
C ILE A 247 -2.90 22.80 20.99
N ALA A 248 -1.90 22.70 20.11
CA ALA A 248 -2.08 22.82 18.67
C ALA A 248 -2.43 21.49 17.98
N GLY A 249 -3.20 21.56 16.90
CA GLY A 249 -3.36 20.44 15.98
C GLY A 249 -2.11 20.17 15.14
N GLY A 250 -2.19 19.16 14.27
CA GLY A 250 -1.15 18.87 13.28
C GLY A 250 -1.21 19.81 12.08
N GLY A 251 -0.07 20.05 11.44
CA GLY A 251 0.05 20.86 10.23
C GLY A 251 -0.29 20.11 8.94
N ILE A 252 0.11 20.66 7.80
CA ILE A 252 -0.09 20.11 6.46
C ILE A 252 1.25 19.70 5.86
N ILE A 253 1.33 18.50 5.30
CA ILE A 253 2.43 18.04 4.44
C ILE A 253 1.85 17.71 3.07
N VAL A 254 2.28 18.41 2.03
CA VAL A 254 1.92 18.12 0.64
C VAL A 254 3.16 17.74 -0.16
N MET A 255 3.10 16.62 -0.89
CA MET A 255 4.16 16.20 -1.81
C MET A 255 3.63 16.08 -3.23
N GLY A 256 4.19 16.85 -4.15
CA GLY A 256 3.74 16.96 -5.54
C GLY A 256 2.53 17.89 -5.72
N SER A 257 1.95 17.84 -6.92
CA SER A 257 0.66 18.46 -7.25
C SER A 257 -0.08 17.62 -8.31
N VAL A 258 -1.30 18.02 -8.65
CA VAL A 258 -2.08 17.37 -9.72
C VAL A 258 -1.34 17.41 -11.06
N GLU A 259 -0.69 18.55 -11.35
CA GLU A 259 0.03 18.79 -12.61
C GLU A 259 1.44 18.18 -12.59
N HIS A 260 2.12 18.22 -11.43
CA HIS A 260 3.48 17.72 -11.25
C HIS A 260 3.55 16.72 -10.09
N PRO A 261 3.02 15.50 -10.27
CA PRO A 261 3.10 14.44 -9.26
C PRO A 261 4.53 13.92 -9.12
N LEU A 262 4.90 13.54 -7.90
CA LEU A 262 6.20 12.97 -7.59
C LEU A 262 6.42 11.66 -8.35
N SER A 263 7.62 11.43 -8.89
CA SER A 263 7.92 10.17 -9.60
C SER A 263 8.04 9.00 -8.62
N SER A 264 8.72 9.23 -7.49
CA SER A 264 8.86 8.20 -6.45
C SER A 264 9.05 8.80 -5.06
N LEU A 265 8.36 8.22 -4.08
CA LEU A 265 8.55 8.47 -2.65
C LEU A 265 9.11 7.21 -1.99
N SER A 266 10.27 7.32 -1.33
CA SER A 266 10.83 6.26 -0.49
C SER A 266 10.95 6.75 0.95
N VAL A 267 10.33 6.05 1.89
CA VAL A 267 10.37 6.41 3.32
C VAL A 267 10.82 5.21 4.13
N GLU A 268 11.94 5.36 4.84
CA GLU A 268 12.50 4.43 5.83
C GLU A 268 12.45 5.00 7.26
N GLY A 269 12.53 6.34 7.37
CA GLY A 269 12.37 7.08 8.62
C GLY A 269 10.92 7.46 8.89
N SER A 270 10.61 8.75 8.99
CA SER A 270 9.26 9.17 9.38
C SER A 270 8.74 10.45 8.73
N VAL A 271 7.44 10.44 8.46
CA VAL A 271 6.66 11.60 7.97
C VAL A 271 5.46 11.75 8.90
N ARG A 272 5.41 12.85 9.67
CA ARG A 272 4.44 13.03 10.76
C ARG A 272 3.72 14.36 10.68
N ALA A 273 2.40 14.34 10.74
CA ALA A 273 1.54 15.51 10.90
C ALA A 273 0.64 15.32 12.13
N ASP A 274 1.21 14.86 13.25
CA ASP A 274 0.43 14.49 14.43
C ASP A 274 -0.04 15.73 15.23
N GLY A 275 -1.14 15.59 15.96
CA GLY A 275 -1.60 16.62 16.90
C GLY A 275 -0.72 16.66 18.14
N GLU A 276 -0.58 17.84 18.74
CA GLU A 276 0.16 18.01 19.99
C GLU A 276 -0.60 17.37 21.17
N GLY A 277 0.13 16.75 22.10
CA GLY A 277 -0.44 16.17 23.32
C GLY A 277 0.13 16.80 24.60
N PHE A 278 -0.63 16.74 25.70
CA PHE A 278 -0.23 17.34 26.99
C PHE A 278 1.11 16.82 27.53
N ALA A 279 1.43 15.55 27.29
CA ALA A 279 2.69 14.96 27.75
C ALA A 279 3.92 15.58 27.07
N GLU A 280 3.78 16.14 25.86
CA GLU A 280 4.87 16.72 25.09
C GLU A 280 5.29 18.09 25.65
N THR A 281 4.32 18.87 26.16
CA THR A 281 4.52 20.18 26.80
C THR A 281 5.28 20.07 28.14
N VAL A 282 5.08 18.99 28.91
CA VAL A 282 5.70 18.83 30.25
C VAL A 282 7.23 18.62 30.18
N TRP A 283 7.79 18.14 29.06
CA TRP A 283 9.25 17.95 28.93
C TRP A 283 10.00 19.21 28.51
N GLN A 284 9.36 20.15 27.80
CA GLN A 284 9.99 21.43 27.43
C GLN A 284 10.04 22.44 28.58
N TYR A 285 9.16 22.32 29.58
CA TYR A 285 9.04 23.27 30.70
C TYR A 285 9.51 22.71 32.05
N LYS A 286 10.56 21.88 32.06
CA LYS A 286 11.12 21.28 33.29
C LYS A 286 11.68 22.26 34.34
N ASN A 287 11.63 23.58 34.09
CA ASN A 287 12.12 24.61 35.00
C ASN A 287 11.05 25.45 35.72
N PHE A 288 9.76 25.12 35.61
CA PHE A 288 8.74 25.67 36.51
C PHE A 288 8.19 24.58 37.43
N LEU A 289 8.97 24.26 38.46
CA LEU A 289 8.44 23.65 39.69
C LEU A 289 7.35 24.57 40.26
N SER A 290 6.30 23.94 40.79
CA SER A 290 5.25 24.51 41.65
C SER A 290 4.23 25.45 41.01
N ASN A 291 3.33 24.88 40.22
CA ASN A 291 1.87 25.01 40.40
C ASN A 291 1.21 24.17 39.31
N VAL A 292 0.72 22.97 39.69
CA VAL A 292 -0.03 22.14 38.75
C VAL A 292 -1.25 22.97 38.35
N SER A 293 -1.30 23.48 37.12
CA SER A 293 -2.44 24.27 36.66
C SER A 293 -3.70 23.45 36.93
N SER A 294 -4.74 24.12 37.43
CA SER A 294 -6.08 23.55 37.58
C SER A 294 -6.70 23.24 36.21
N ILE A 295 -6.03 23.63 35.12
CA ILE A 295 -6.45 23.49 33.74
C ILE A 295 -6.00 22.11 33.23
N ALA A 296 -6.92 21.41 32.58
CA ALA A 296 -6.72 20.09 32.00
C ALA A 296 -7.02 20.16 30.50
N PRO A 297 -6.10 20.62 29.66
CA PRO A 297 -6.38 20.79 28.23
C PRO A 297 -6.56 19.43 27.53
N GLY A 298 -7.39 19.41 26.49
CA GLY A 298 -7.52 18.26 25.60
C GLY A 298 -6.37 18.16 24.58
N GLY A 299 -6.27 17.04 23.88
CA GLY A 299 -5.28 16.84 22.83
C GLY A 299 -5.64 17.57 21.52
N GLY A 300 -4.62 18.00 20.77
CA GLY A 300 -4.79 18.54 19.43
C GLY A 300 -5.13 17.44 18.42
N SER A 301 -5.90 17.75 17.39
CA SER A 301 -6.21 16.78 16.33
C SER A 301 -5.02 16.56 15.39
N GLY A 302 -4.95 15.39 14.74
CA GLY A 302 -3.99 15.14 13.67
C GLY A 302 -4.20 16.09 12.49
N GLY A 303 -3.15 16.36 11.73
CA GLY A 303 -3.15 17.24 10.57
C GLY A 303 -3.45 16.53 9.26
N THR A 304 -2.88 17.03 8.17
CA THR A 304 -3.09 16.52 6.81
C THR A 304 -1.79 16.08 6.17
N VAL A 305 -1.80 14.89 5.55
CA VAL A 305 -0.75 14.44 4.63
C VAL A 305 -1.39 14.15 3.28
N LEU A 306 -1.08 14.97 2.28
CA LEU A 306 -1.60 14.85 0.91
C LEU A 306 -0.44 14.55 -0.05
N LEU A 307 -0.52 13.41 -0.74
CA LEU A 307 0.58 12.94 -1.55
C LEU A 307 0.11 12.73 -2.98
N PHE A 308 0.72 13.42 -3.95
CA PHE A 308 0.57 13.22 -5.39
C PHE A 308 1.78 12.46 -5.94
N LEU A 309 1.59 11.20 -6.37
CA LEU A 309 2.71 10.33 -6.73
C LEU A 309 2.37 9.28 -7.79
N HIS A 310 3.40 8.82 -8.47
CA HIS A 310 3.37 7.65 -9.34
C HIS A 310 3.67 6.35 -8.57
N THR A 311 4.72 6.36 -7.74
CA THR A 311 5.16 5.18 -6.99
C THR A 311 5.55 5.50 -5.55
N MET A 312 5.38 4.53 -4.65
CA MET A 312 5.75 4.65 -3.24
C MET A 312 6.40 3.37 -2.69
N THR A 313 7.41 3.55 -1.85
CA THR A 313 7.93 2.50 -0.97
C THR A 313 7.96 2.97 0.48
N LEU A 314 7.34 2.20 1.37
CA LEU A 314 7.36 2.41 2.82
C LEU A 314 8.10 1.23 3.46
N GLY A 315 9.32 1.48 3.95
CA GLY A 315 10.20 0.51 4.60
C GLY A 315 9.63 -0.03 5.92
N GLU A 316 10.20 -1.10 6.45
CA GLU A 316 9.65 -1.83 7.62
C GLU A 316 9.58 -0.99 8.90
N SER A 317 10.59 -0.16 9.16
CA SER A 317 10.64 0.77 10.29
C SER A 317 9.92 2.09 10.03
N ALA A 318 9.39 2.29 8.83
CA ALA A 318 8.93 3.60 8.40
C ALA A 318 7.56 3.95 9.00
N ILE A 319 7.40 5.22 9.37
CA ILE A 319 6.18 5.73 10.00
C ILE A 319 5.63 6.89 9.18
N LEU A 320 4.41 6.72 8.68
CA LEU A 320 3.60 7.78 8.10
C LEU A 320 2.40 8.04 9.03
N SER A 321 2.35 9.18 9.71
CA SER A 321 1.35 9.44 10.75
C SER A 321 0.66 10.79 10.67
N SER A 322 -0.62 10.79 11.04
CA SER A 322 -1.45 11.95 11.36
C SER A 322 -2.39 11.57 12.52
N VAL A 323 -1.79 11.28 13.67
CA VAL A 323 -2.45 10.79 14.88
C VAL A 323 -2.89 11.98 15.74
N GLY A 324 -4.02 11.85 16.44
CA GLY A 324 -4.45 12.84 17.43
C GLY A 324 -3.59 12.82 18.69
N GLY A 325 -3.39 14.00 19.28
CA GLY A 325 -2.63 14.17 20.51
C GLY A 325 -3.34 13.63 21.75
N TYR A 326 -2.56 13.33 22.79
CA TYR A 326 -3.07 12.85 24.06
C TYR A 326 -3.67 13.97 24.91
N GLY A 327 -4.83 13.70 25.50
CA GLY A 327 -5.45 14.62 26.47
C GLY A 327 -4.70 14.67 27.81
N SER A 328 -4.92 15.75 28.57
CA SER A 328 -4.40 15.88 29.93
C SER A 328 -4.86 14.74 30.84
N PRO A 329 -4.00 14.26 31.76
CA PRO A 329 -4.37 13.21 32.69
C PRO A 329 -5.44 13.61 33.71
N LYS A 330 -5.76 14.90 33.81
CA LYS A 330 -6.77 15.44 34.75
C LYS A 330 -8.17 15.54 34.13
N GLY A 331 -8.48 14.69 33.14
CA GLY A 331 -9.79 14.70 32.47
C GLY A 331 -9.82 15.38 31.10
N GLY A 332 -8.67 15.50 30.43
CA GLY A 332 -8.60 16.02 29.06
C GLY A 332 -9.00 14.96 28.03
N GLY A 333 -9.83 15.36 27.06
CA GLY A 333 -10.20 14.49 25.93
C GLY A 333 -9.05 14.31 24.93
N GLY A 334 -8.96 13.14 24.29
CA GLY A 334 -7.95 12.89 23.25
C GLY A 334 -8.30 13.58 21.92
N GLY A 335 -7.31 14.03 21.15
CA GLY A 335 -7.55 14.66 19.84
C GLY A 335 -8.03 13.67 18.77
N GLY A 336 -8.82 14.12 17.80
CA GLY A 336 -9.23 13.30 16.65
C GLY A 336 -8.05 12.96 15.73
N GLY A 337 -8.07 11.80 15.09
CA GLY A 337 -7.04 11.42 14.11
C GLY A 337 -7.23 12.16 12.78
N GLY A 338 -6.15 12.62 12.15
CA GLY A 338 -6.20 13.47 10.95
C GLY A 338 -6.40 12.71 9.64
N ARG A 339 -5.90 13.28 8.53
CA ARG A 339 -6.15 12.75 7.17
C ARG A 339 -4.84 12.43 6.46
N ILE A 340 -4.80 11.26 5.83
CA ILE A 340 -3.72 10.84 4.93
C ILE A 340 -4.36 10.42 3.59
N HIS A 341 -4.00 11.10 2.51
CA HIS A 341 -4.52 10.80 1.18
C HIS A 341 -3.42 10.53 0.16
N PHE A 342 -3.55 9.42 -0.56
CA PHE A 342 -2.69 9.04 -1.68
C PHE A 342 -3.39 9.30 -3.02
N HIS A 343 -2.98 10.37 -3.69
CA HIS A 343 -3.47 10.77 -4.99
C HIS A 343 -2.57 10.20 -6.12
N TRP A 344 -2.93 9.00 -6.60
CA TRP A 344 -2.19 8.32 -7.67
C TRP A 344 -2.35 9.03 -9.02
N SER A 345 -1.24 9.41 -9.66
CA SER A 345 -1.29 10.07 -10.98
C SER A 345 -1.75 9.10 -12.08
N ASN A 346 -1.12 7.93 -12.15
CA ASN A 346 -1.40 6.87 -13.10
C ASN A 346 -1.42 5.50 -12.39
N ILE A 347 -2.48 4.73 -12.60
CA ILE A 347 -2.63 3.37 -12.05
C ILE A 347 -2.60 2.41 -13.25
N PRO A 348 -1.53 1.62 -13.43
CA PRO A 348 -1.46 0.65 -14.53
C PRO A 348 -2.54 -0.42 -14.34
N THR A 349 -3.02 -1.05 -15.42
CA THR A 349 -4.10 -2.06 -15.38
C THR A 349 -3.80 -3.23 -16.33
N GLY A 350 -4.50 -4.35 -16.15
CA GLY A 350 -4.34 -5.54 -16.99
C GLY A 350 -2.90 -6.08 -17.01
N ASP A 351 -2.43 -6.52 -18.18
CA ASP A 351 -1.13 -7.18 -18.34
C ASP A 351 0.09 -6.29 -17.99
N VAL A 352 -0.10 -4.96 -18.02
CA VAL A 352 0.96 -3.99 -17.65
C VAL A 352 0.92 -3.61 -16.17
N TYR A 353 -0.04 -4.13 -15.39
CA TYR A 353 -0.17 -3.79 -13.96
C TYR A 353 1.13 -4.01 -13.19
N GLN A 354 1.57 -2.99 -12.46
CA GLN A 354 2.67 -3.11 -11.52
C GLN A 354 2.23 -2.48 -10.20
N PRO A 355 2.59 -3.06 -9.04
CA PRO A 355 2.25 -2.47 -7.76
C PRO A 355 2.80 -1.04 -7.66
N ILE A 356 1.90 -0.07 -7.53
CA ILE A 356 2.26 1.36 -7.38
C ILE A 356 2.79 1.68 -5.97
N ALA A 357 2.51 0.82 -4.99
CA ALA A 357 2.99 0.99 -3.63
C ALA A 357 3.52 -0.33 -3.05
N ARG A 358 4.65 -0.25 -2.35
CA ARG A 358 5.21 -1.33 -1.52
C ARG A 358 5.21 -0.89 -0.07
N VAL A 359 4.21 -1.32 0.69
CA VAL A 359 3.98 -0.86 2.06
C VAL A 359 4.31 -1.97 3.05
N LYS A 360 5.46 -1.86 3.70
CA LYS A 360 5.89 -2.74 4.80
C LYS A 360 5.84 -2.06 6.17
N GLY A 361 5.99 -0.75 6.19
CA GLY A 361 5.91 0.06 7.41
C GLY A 361 4.48 0.37 7.85
N SER A 362 4.35 1.35 8.74
CA SER A 362 3.08 1.68 9.37
C SER A 362 2.50 3.02 8.90
N VAL A 363 1.19 3.02 8.63
CA VAL A 363 0.39 4.21 8.33
C VAL A 363 -0.65 4.41 9.43
N TYR A 364 -0.60 5.53 10.13
CA TYR A 364 -1.47 5.81 11.28
C TYR A 364 -2.28 7.10 11.11
N ALA A 365 -3.59 7.00 11.25
CA ALA A 365 -4.49 8.16 11.40
C ALA A 365 -5.46 7.90 12.57
N ARG A 366 -4.91 7.53 13.73
CA ARG A 366 -5.71 7.16 14.92
C ARG A 366 -6.06 8.38 15.77
N GLY A 367 -7.15 8.31 16.51
CA GLY A 367 -7.43 9.29 17.55
C GLY A 367 -6.47 9.14 18.73
N GLY A 368 -6.20 10.26 19.40
CA GLY A 368 -5.43 10.32 20.63
C GLY A 368 -6.23 9.74 21.80
N LEU A 369 -5.53 9.25 22.82
CA LEU A 369 -6.18 8.69 24.00
C LEU A 369 -6.58 9.82 24.98
N GLY A 370 -7.79 9.71 25.53
CA GLY A 370 -8.20 10.39 26.76
C GLY A 370 -7.81 9.56 27.99
N ARG A 371 -7.93 10.13 29.19
CA ARG A 371 -7.76 9.40 30.46
C ARG A 371 -9.05 9.33 31.27
N ASP A 372 -9.21 8.27 32.05
CA ASP A 372 -10.33 8.03 32.98
C ASP A 372 -11.71 8.12 32.31
N GLU A 373 -12.61 8.96 32.82
CA GLU A 373 -13.94 9.21 32.24
C GLU A 373 -13.89 9.97 30.91
N SER A 374 -12.72 10.48 30.51
CA SER A 374 -12.54 11.22 29.26
C SER A 374 -12.39 10.27 28.06
N GLY A 375 -13.03 10.64 26.97
CA GLY A 375 -13.08 9.84 25.76
C GLY A 375 -11.80 9.97 24.94
N SER A 376 -11.44 8.88 24.26
CA SER A 376 -10.46 8.92 23.18
C SER A 376 -11.06 9.61 21.95
N GLY A 377 -10.21 10.26 21.16
CA GLY A 377 -10.62 10.77 19.86
C GLY A 377 -10.97 9.64 18.89
N GLU A 378 -11.82 9.94 17.92
CA GLU A 378 -12.12 9.02 16.82
C GLU A 378 -10.94 8.93 15.85
N ASN A 379 -10.87 7.80 15.15
CA ASN A 379 -9.90 7.62 14.09
C ASN A 379 -10.21 8.54 12.91
N GLY A 380 -9.15 9.03 12.29
CA GLY A 380 -9.18 9.74 11.04
C GLY A 380 -9.29 8.82 9.83
N THR A 381 -8.85 9.32 8.68
CA THR A 381 -9.02 8.63 7.40
C THR A 381 -7.72 8.45 6.66
N VAL A 382 -7.47 7.22 6.20
CA VAL A 382 -6.41 6.90 5.23
C VAL A 382 -7.08 6.49 3.92
N THR A 383 -6.98 7.33 2.89
CA THR A 383 -7.71 7.15 1.63
C THR A 383 -6.78 7.17 0.43
N GLY A 384 -7.22 6.61 -0.68
CA GLY A 384 -6.53 6.67 -1.97
C GLY A 384 -7.46 7.14 -3.07
N LYS A 385 -6.90 7.51 -4.22
CA LYS A 385 -7.68 7.74 -5.44
C LYS A 385 -8.50 6.49 -5.80
N ALA A 386 -9.69 6.70 -6.37
CA ALA A 386 -10.55 5.62 -6.81
C ALA A 386 -9.82 4.68 -7.78
N CYS A 387 -9.80 3.38 -7.47
CA CYS A 387 -9.10 2.41 -8.28
C CYS A 387 -9.89 2.05 -9.56
N PRO A 388 -9.20 1.75 -10.67
CA PRO A 388 -9.80 1.17 -11.86
C PRO A 388 -10.47 -0.18 -11.60
N LYS A 389 -11.21 -0.67 -12.61
CA LYS A 389 -11.78 -2.03 -12.64
C LYS A 389 -10.71 -3.09 -12.29
N GLY A 390 -11.09 -4.13 -11.56
CA GLY A 390 -10.19 -5.20 -11.12
C GLY A 390 -9.31 -4.89 -9.89
N LEU A 391 -9.17 -3.63 -9.48
CA LEU A 391 -8.31 -3.20 -8.37
C LEU A 391 -9.12 -2.59 -7.23
N TYR A 392 -8.64 -2.66 -5.98
CA TYR A 392 -9.31 -2.09 -4.81
C TYR A 392 -8.33 -1.61 -3.71
N GLY A 393 -8.87 -0.97 -2.68
CA GLY A 393 -8.14 -0.45 -1.52
C GLY A 393 -7.43 0.89 -1.78
N THR A 394 -6.70 1.35 -0.77
CA THR A 394 -5.95 2.62 -0.81
C THR A 394 -4.82 2.60 -1.84
N PHE A 395 -4.19 1.43 -2.03
CA PHE A 395 -3.02 1.24 -2.88
C PHE A 395 -3.33 0.56 -4.22
N CYS A 396 -4.61 0.40 -4.57
CA CYS A 396 -5.08 -0.25 -5.79
C CYS A 396 -4.42 -1.61 -6.04
N VAL A 397 -4.62 -2.51 -5.09
CA VAL A 397 -4.19 -3.91 -5.17
C VAL A 397 -5.22 -4.74 -5.94
N GLU A 398 -4.79 -5.84 -6.51
CA GLU A 398 -5.65 -6.77 -7.26
C GLU A 398 -6.76 -7.33 -6.35
N CYS A 399 -8.00 -7.39 -6.85
CA CYS A 399 -9.10 -8.06 -6.15
C CYS A 399 -8.74 -9.53 -5.84
N PRO A 400 -9.26 -10.11 -4.73
CA PRO A 400 -8.98 -11.50 -4.36
C PRO A 400 -9.35 -12.52 -5.46
N VAL A 401 -8.63 -13.64 -5.51
CA VAL A 401 -8.90 -14.72 -6.47
C VAL A 401 -10.34 -15.22 -6.34
N GLY A 402 -11.01 -15.41 -7.48
CA GLY A 402 -12.42 -15.80 -7.52
C GLY A 402 -13.39 -14.63 -7.34
N THR A 403 -12.90 -13.39 -7.45
CA THR A 403 -13.74 -12.19 -7.51
C THR A 403 -13.43 -11.36 -8.77
N TYR A 404 -14.40 -10.55 -9.19
CA TYR A 404 -14.24 -9.59 -10.28
C TYR A 404 -14.81 -8.23 -9.86
N LYS A 405 -14.38 -7.18 -10.56
CA LYS A 405 -14.85 -5.81 -10.31
C LYS A 405 -14.94 -5.01 -11.59
N ASN A 406 -16.17 -4.68 -11.97
CA ASN A 406 -16.49 -3.98 -13.23
C ASN A 406 -16.74 -2.48 -13.07
N VAL A 407 -16.64 -1.93 -11.86
CA VAL A 407 -16.84 -0.50 -11.56
C VAL A 407 -15.57 0.12 -10.97
N SER A 408 -15.40 1.43 -11.18
CA SER A 408 -14.34 2.20 -10.52
C SER A 408 -14.68 2.47 -9.05
N GLY A 409 -13.70 2.43 -8.17
CA GLY A 409 -13.85 2.69 -6.74
C GLY A 409 -12.73 2.03 -5.93
N SER A 410 -12.69 2.23 -4.62
CA SER A 410 -11.63 1.64 -3.77
C SER A 410 -12.17 0.71 -2.69
N ASP A 411 -13.48 0.61 -2.51
CA ASP A 411 -14.06 -0.26 -1.49
C ASP A 411 -13.88 -1.73 -1.85
N SER A 412 -13.55 -2.54 -0.84
CA SER A 412 -13.36 -3.99 -1.00
C SER A 412 -14.65 -4.72 -1.33
N SER A 413 -15.79 -4.18 -0.89
CA SER A 413 -17.13 -4.68 -1.21
C SER A 413 -17.48 -4.59 -2.69
N LEU A 414 -16.70 -3.84 -3.49
CA LEU A 414 -16.87 -3.77 -4.94
C LEU A 414 -16.27 -5.00 -5.67
N CYS A 415 -15.41 -5.79 -5.01
CA CYS A 415 -14.94 -7.07 -5.55
C CYS A 415 -16.03 -8.13 -5.33
N GLN A 416 -16.80 -8.43 -6.37
CA GLN A 416 -17.92 -9.37 -6.34
C GLN A 416 -17.45 -10.80 -6.64
N PRO A 417 -18.04 -11.84 -6.01
CA PRO A 417 -17.66 -13.22 -6.29
C PRO A 417 -17.99 -13.61 -7.74
N CYS A 418 -17.09 -14.37 -8.37
CA CYS A 418 -17.31 -14.94 -9.69
C CYS A 418 -18.44 -15.98 -9.66
N PRO A 419 -19.28 -16.08 -10.71
CA PRO A 419 -20.41 -17.00 -10.71
C PRO A 419 -19.95 -18.47 -10.69
N ALA A 420 -20.38 -19.23 -9.68
CA ALA A 420 -19.95 -20.62 -9.49
C ALA A 420 -20.37 -21.57 -10.62
N TRP A 421 -21.43 -21.24 -11.36
CA TRP A 421 -21.91 -22.04 -12.49
C TRP A 421 -21.02 -21.92 -13.74
N GLU A 422 -20.13 -20.92 -13.80
CA GLU A 422 -19.13 -20.77 -14.86
C GLU A 422 -17.87 -21.61 -14.61
N LEU A 423 -17.70 -22.16 -13.39
CA LEU A 423 -16.51 -22.93 -13.01
C LEU A 423 -16.75 -24.44 -13.15
N PRO A 424 -16.01 -25.14 -14.04
CA PRO A 424 -16.07 -26.60 -14.11
C PRO A 424 -15.71 -27.27 -12.78
N HIS A 425 -16.32 -28.42 -12.47
CA HIS A 425 -16.11 -29.12 -11.19
C HIS A 425 -14.65 -29.46 -10.86
N ARG A 426 -13.78 -29.59 -11.87
CA ARG A 426 -12.34 -29.86 -11.72
C ARG A 426 -11.46 -28.67 -12.08
N ALA A 427 -11.98 -27.46 -11.91
CA ALA A 427 -11.29 -26.19 -12.15
C ALA A 427 -11.16 -25.35 -10.87
N ILE A 428 -10.17 -24.46 -10.87
CA ILE A 428 -9.94 -23.45 -9.84
C ILE A 428 -9.71 -22.09 -10.52
N TYR A 429 -10.24 -21.02 -9.93
CA TYR A 429 -9.94 -19.67 -10.37
C TYR A 429 -8.45 -19.36 -10.18
N ILE A 430 -7.90 -18.57 -11.10
CA ILE A 430 -6.50 -18.15 -11.07
C ILE A 430 -6.40 -16.65 -10.85
N ALA A 431 -5.33 -16.23 -10.19
CA ALA A 431 -4.96 -14.82 -10.14
C ALA A 431 -4.51 -14.37 -11.54
N VAL A 432 -4.99 -13.20 -11.96
CA VAL A 432 -4.54 -12.53 -13.18
C VAL A 432 -4.01 -11.17 -12.82
N ARG A 433 -2.93 -10.79 -13.51
CA ARG A 433 -2.25 -9.53 -13.34
C ARG A 433 -3.21 -8.37 -13.62
N GLY A 434 -3.29 -7.41 -12.71
CA GLY A 434 -4.22 -6.28 -12.77
C GLY A 434 -5.64 -6.59 -12.31
N GLY A 435 -5.88 -7.80 -11.78
CA GLY A 435 -7.19 -8.24 -11.32
C GLY A 435 -8.19 -8.47 -12.45
N ILE A 436 -9.36 -8.98 -12.08
CA ILE A 436 -10.41 -9.38 -13.05
C ILE A 436 -11.43 -8.25 -13.15
N ALA A 437 -11.56 -7.66 -14.34
CA ALA A 437 -12.51 -6.57 -14.56
C ALA A 437 -13.92 -7.07 -14.89
N GLU A 438 -14.03 -8.17 -15.63
CA GLU A 438 -15.29 -8.64 -16.23
C GLU A 438 -15.34 -10.17 -16.22
N THR A 439 -16.55 -10.74 -16.34
CA THR A 439 -16.79 -12.18 -16.45
C THR A 439 -16.77 -12.61 -17.93
N PRO A 440 -16.42 -13.86 -18.26
CA PRO A 440 -16.14 -14.98 -17.35
C PRO A 440 -14.78 -14.88 -16.65
N CYS A 441 -14.71 -15.32 -15.40
CA CYS A 441 -13.48 -15.27 -14.62
C CYS A 441 -12.47 -16.33 -15.08
N PRO A 442 -11.18 -16.00 -15.21
CA PRO A 442 -10.15 -16.93 -15.64
C PRO A 442 -9.93 -18.06 -14.63
N TYR A 443 -9.87 -19.29 -15.12
CA TYR A 443 -9.66 -20.49 -14.34
C TYR A 443 -8.64 -21.42 -15.02
N LYS A 444 -8.14 -22.40 -14.27
CA LYS A 444 -7.37 -23.53 -14.80
C LYS A 444 -7.84 -24.83 -14.18
N CYS A 445 -7.60 -25.93 -14.86
CA CYS A 445 -7.87 -27.24 -14.29
C CYS A 445 -6.93 -27.54 -13.10
N ILE A 446 -7.40 -28.32 -12.13
CA ILE A 446 -6.63 -28.67 -10.92
C ILE A 446 -5.33 -29.41 -11.27
N SER A 447 -5.31 -30.14 -12.38
CA SER A 447 -4.16 -30.90 -12.86
C SER A 447 -4.06 -30.82 -14.38
N ASP A 448 -2.83 -30.90 -14.89
CA ASP A 448 -2.52 -30.94 -16.34
C ASP A 448 -3.08 -32.20 -17.04
N ARG A 449 -3.59 -33.18 -16.28
CA ARG A 449 -4.30 -34.36 -16.81
C ARG A 449 -5.69 -34.06 -17.36
N TYR A 450 -6.24 -32.90 -16.99
CA TYR A 450 -7.57 -32.47 -17.41
C TYR A 450 -7.44 -31.41 -18.49
N HIS A 451 -8.24 -31.53 -19.54
CA HIS A 451 -8.18 -30.64 -20.68
C HIS A 451 -9.22 -29.51 -20.57
N MET A 452 -8.74 -28.29 -20.80
CA MET A 452 -9.54 -27.06 -20.88
C MET A 452 -10.48 -27.15 -22.10
N PRO A 453 -11.73 -26.65 -22.06
CA PRO A 453 -12.33 -25.80 -21.03
C PRO A 453 -13.07 -26.53 -19.91
N ASN A 454 -13.60 -27.74 -20.13
CA ASN A 454 -14.46 -28.38 -19.12
C ASN A 454 -13.70 -29.19 -18.05
N CYS A 455 -12.37 -29.26 -18.17
CA CYS A 455 -11.51 -30.05 -17.30
C CYS A 455 -11.88 -31.54 -17.27
N TYR A 456 -12.19 -32.07 -18.45
CA TYR A 456 -12.46 -33.49 -18.67
C TYR A 456 -11.15 -34.29 -18.77
N THR A 457 -11.23 -35.57 -18.43
CA THR A 457 -10.20 -36.56 -18.77
C THR A 457 -10.25 -36.89 -20.26
N ALA A 458 -9.17 -37.42 -20.81
CA ALA A 458 -9.13 -37.85 -22.21
C ALA A 458 -10.26 -38.84 -22.59
N LEU A 459 -10.68 -39.71 -21.66
CA LEU A 459 -11.82 -40.62 -21.88
C LEU A 459 -13.16 -39.88 -21.89
N GLU A 460 -13.38 -38.96 -20.95
CA GLU A 460 -14.59 -38.13 -20.88
C GLU A 460 -14.70 -37.27 -22.15
N GLU A 461 -13.61 -36.67 -22.63
CA GLU A 461 -13.60 -35.94 -23.91
C GLU A 461 -14.01 -36.81 -25.09
N LEU A 462 -13.48 -38.04 -25.18
CA LEU A 462 -13.88 -38.99 -26.23
C LEU A 462 -15.38 -39.28 -26.16
N ILE A 463 -15.90 -39.59 -24.97
CA ILE A 463 -17.32 -39.88 -24.74
C ILE A 463 -18.19 -38.70 -25.17
N TYR A 464 -17.83 -37.48 -24.77
CA TYR A 464 -18.59 -36.27 -25.13
C TYR A 464 -18.43 -35.87 -26.59
N THR A 465 -17.31 -36.20 -27.23
CA THR A 465 -17.12 -36.01 -28.69
C THR A 465 -18.09 -36.87 -29.49
N PHE A 466 -18.41 -38.08 -29.01
CA PHE A 466 -19.40 -38.97 -29.63
C PHE A 466 -20.85 -38.69 -29.19
N GLY A 467 -21.14 -37.50 -28.67
CA GLY A 467 -22.50 -37.10 -28.28
C GLY A 467 -22.93 -37.54 -26.88
N GLY A 468 -21.95 -37.88 -26.02
CA GLY A 468 -22.16 -38.15 -24.61
C GLY A 468 -22.25 -39.63 -24.27
N PRO A 469 -22.40 -39.96 -22.97
CA PRO A 469 -22.31 -41.33 -22.47
C PRO A 469 -23.27 -42.30 -23.16
N TRP A 470 -24.49 -41.84 -23.46
CA TRP A 470 -25.53 -42.67 -24.07
C TRP A 470 -25.21 -43.05 -25.52
N LEU A 471 -24.88 -42.06 -26.37
CA LEU A 471 -24.54 -42.31 -27.76
C LEU A 471 -23.23 -43.10 -27.90
N PHE A 472 -22.24 -42.79 -27.06
CA PHE A 472 -20.99 -43.55 -27.02
C PHE A 472 -21.23 -45.02 -26.63
N CYS A 473 -22.06 -45.30 -25.62
CA CYS A 473 -22.41 -46.67 -25.26
C CYS A 473 -23.14 -47.40 -26.39
N LEU A 474 -24.09 -46.75 -27.08
CA LEU A 474 -24.81 -47.35 -28.20
C LEU A 474 -23.86 -47.68 -29.37
N LEU A 475 -22.95 -46.77 -29.71
CA LEU A 475 -21.92 -46.99 -30.73
C LEU A 475 -20.97 -48.12 -30.34
N LEU A 476 -20.54 -48.17 -29.08
CA LEU A 476 -19.66 -49.22 -28.56
C LEU A 476 -20.35 -50.59 -28.62
N VAL A 477 -21.61 -50.67 -28.19
CA VAL A 477 -22.41 -51.91 -28.27
C VAL A 477 -22.60 -52.34 -29.73
N GLY A 478 -22.91 -51.40 -30.62
CA GLY A 478 -22.99 -51.68 -32.06
C GLY A 478 -21.68 -52.22 -32.64
N LEU A 479 -20.54 -51.62 -32.27
CA LEU A 479 -19.21 -52.08 -32.67
C LEU A 479 -18.92 -53.48 -32.13
N LEU A 480 -19.25 -53.77 -30.87
CA LEU A 480 -19.04 -55.08 -30.25
C LEU A 480 -19.89 -56.16 -30.91
N ILE A 481 -21.15 -55.87 -31.24
CA ILE A 481 -22.02 -56.79 -31.99
C ILE A 481 -21.44 -57.06 -33.39
N LEU A 482 -20.99 -56.02 -34.10
CA LEU A 482 -20.40 -56.15 -35.42
C LEU A 482 -19.10 -56.98 -35.37
N LEU A 483 -18.27 -56.75 -34.35
CA LEU A 483 -17.04 -57.51 -34.12
C LEU A 483 -17.32 -58.98 -33.79
N ALA A 484 -18.35 -59.24 -32.97
CA ALA A 484 -18.82 -60.60 -32.67
C ALA A 484 -19.34 -61.32 -33.93
N LEU A 485 -20.04 -60.62 -34.81
CA LEU A 485 -20.49 -61.15 -36.10
C LEU A 485 -19.31 -61.48 -37.02
N VAL A 486 -18.34 -60.57 -37.16
CA VAL A 486 -17.11 -60.80 -37.96
C VAL A 486 -16.31 -61.99 -37.42
N LEU A 487 -16.12 -62.07 -36.10
CA LEU A 487 -15.43 -63.20 -35.46
C LEU A 487 -16.19 -64.52 -35.63
N SER A 488 -17.51 -64.51 -35.60
CA SER A 488 -18.34 -65.69 -35.85
C SER A 488 -18.22 -66.17 -37.30
N VAL A 489 -18.23 -65.25 -38.27
CA VAL A 489 -17.98 -65.57 -39.70
C VAL A 489 -16.56 -66.08 -39.91
N ALA A 490 -15.56 -65.48 -39.26
CA ALA A 490 -14.17 -65.94 -39.32
C ALA A 490 -14.02 -67.35 -38.72
N ARG A 491 -14.69 -67.65 -37.59
CA ARG A 491 -14.74 -69.00 -37.00
C ARG A 491 -15.39 -70.02 -37.95
N MET A 492 -16.48 -69.67 -38.63
CA MET A 492 -17.09 -70.54 -39.65
C MET A 492 -16.16 -70.79 -40.85
N LYS A 493 -15.31 -69.82 -41.20
CA LYS A 493 -14.29 -69.96 -42.27
C LYS A 493 -13.08 -70.81 -41.86
N PHE A 494 -12.75 -70.91 -40.57
CA PHE A 494 -11.61 -71.70 -40.06
C PHE A 494 -11.97 -73.12 -39.59
N VAL A 495 -13.25 -73.48 -39.46
CA VAL A 495 -13.73 -74.83 -39.06
C VAL A 495 -14.24 -75.63 -40.27
N GLY A 496 -13.73 -75.35 -41.47
CA GLY A 496 -14.17 -76.00 -42.71
C GLY A 496 -13.06 -76.78 -43.41
N VAL A 497 -12.52 -77.83 -42.78
CA VAL A 497 -11.82 -78.93 -43.48
C VAL A 497 -12.10 -80.25 -42.75
N ASP A 498 -12.93 -81.06 -43.41
CA ASP A 498 -13.07 -82.53 -43.45
C ASP A 498 -13.18 -83.35 -42.15
N GLU A 499 -14.32 -84.03 -41.97
CA GLU A 499 -14.49 -85.42 -42.44
C GLU A 499 -15.93 -85.93 -42.24
N LEU A 500 -16.51 -86.49 -43.30
CA LEU A 500 -17.70 -87.35 -43.27
C LEU A 500 -17.33 -88.73 -42.67
N PRO A 501 -18.29 -89.44 -42.05
CA PRO A 501 -18.86 -90.57 -42.80
C PRO A 501 -20.39 -90.69 -42.70
N GLY A 502 -20.93 -91.32 -43.74
CA GLY A 502 -22.34 -91.58 -43.98
C GLY A 502 -23.00 -92.64 -43.08
N PRO A 503 -24.19 -93.14 -43.50
CA PRO A 503 -25.32 -93.42 -42.62
C PRO A 503 -25.29 -94.82 -41.98
N ALA A 504 -26.00 -94.90 -40.85
CA ALA A 504 -26.28 -96.09 -40.06
C ALA A 504 -26.83 -97.28 -40.88
N PRO A 505 -26.79 -98.47 -40.28
CA PRO A 505 -28.08 -99.06 -39.93
C PRO A 505 -28.19 -99.59 -38.50
N THR A 506 -29.44 -99.54 -38.07
CA THR A 506 -30.10 -100.07 -36.87
C THR A 506 -29.73 -101.51 -36.50
N GLN A 507 -29.55 -101.80 -35.19
CA GLN A 507 -30.43 -102.70 -34.42
C GLN A 507 -29.91 -103.01 -32.99
N HIS A 508 -30.88 -103.34 -32.12
CA HIS A 508 -30.81 -104.07 -30.84
C HIS A 508 -30.44 -103.31 -29.54
N GLY A 509 -31.49 -102.93 -28.79
CA GLY A 509 -31.99 -103.78 -27.70
C GLY A 509 -31.02 -104.20 -26.59
N SER A 510 -31.07 -103.43 -25.50
CA SER A 510 -30.99 -103.80 -24.07
C SER A 510 -29.86 -104.69 -23.51
N GLN A 511 -29.24 -104.12 -22.46
CA GLN A 511 -28.84 -104.75 -21.19
C GLN A 511 -27.42 -105.35 -21.10
N ILE A 512 -26.57 -104.75 -20.27
CA ILE A 512 -26.08 -105.27 -18.97
C ILE A 512 -24.85 -104.46 -18.51
N ASP A 513 -24.88 -104.09 -17.23
CA ASP A 513 -23.79 -103.57 -16.40
C ASP A 513 -22.46 -104.33 -16.52
N HIS A 514 -21.33 -103.62 -16.37
CA HIS A 514 -20.36 -103.88 -15.30
C HIS A 514 -19.06 -103.07 -15.50
N SER A 515 -18.45 -102.75 -14.34
CA SER A 515 -17.05 -102.39 -14.08
C SER A 515 -16.61 -100.91 -14.19
N PHE A 516 -16.65 -100.25 -13.02
CA PHE A 516 -15.59 -99.33 -12.61
C PHE A 516 -14.30 -100.11 -12.27
N PRO A 517 -13.14 -99.46 -12.37
CA PRO A 517 -12.12 -99.56 -11.33
C PRO A 517 -11.86 -98.21 -10.65
N PHE A 518 -11.40 -98.37 -9.41
CA PHE A 518 -11.37 -97.45 -8.29
C PHE A 518 -9.94 -96.91 -8.06
N LEU A 519 -9.83 -95.94 -7.13
CA LEU A 519 -8.66 -95.42 -6.38
C LEU A 519 -8.04 -94.09 -6.88
N GLU A 520 -8.23 -92.98 -6.15
CA GLU A 520 -7.60 -92.57 -4.86
C GLU A 520 -6.12 -92.15 -5.06
N SER A 521 -5.51 -91.21 -4.35
CA SER A 521 -5.84 -90.17 -3.36
C SER A 521 -4.47 -89.54 -2.96
N LEU A 522 -4.46 -88.62 -1.98
CA LEU A 522 -3.32 -87.97 -1.29
C LEU A 522 -2.89 -86.62 -1.90
N ASN A 523 -3.27 -85.47 -1.35
CA ASN A 523 -3.08 -84.92 0.00
C ASN A 523 -1.66 -84.39 0.26
N GLU A 524 -1.61 -83.07 0.43
CA GLU A 524 -0.86 -82.32 1.45
C GLU A 524 0.67 -82.14 1.47
N VAL A 525 0.99 -80.87 1.82
CA VAL A 525 2.15 -80.34 2.55
C VAL A 525 3.43 -80.09 1.74
N MET A 526 3.84 -78.81 1.70
CA MET A 526 5.14 -78.36 2.22
C MET A 526 5.24 -76.83 2.25
N TYR A 527 5.29 -76.29 3.46
CA TYR A 527 5.75 -74.94 3.79
C TYR A 527 7.27 -74.85 3.55
N TRP A 528 7.79 -73.72 3.05
CA TRP A 528 9.05 -73.15 3.56
C TRP A 528 9.23 -71.65 3.28
N LYS A 529 10.05 -71.07 4.14
CA LYS A 529 10.17 -69.65 4.53
C LYS A 529 11.43 -69.05 3.89
N ARG A 530 11.40 -67.72 3.71
CA ARG A 530 12.52 -66.73 3.86
C ARG A 530 13.25 -66.15 2.62
N THR A 531 13.03 -64.83 2.46
CA THR A 531 13.93 -63.69 2.18
C THR A 531 14.93 -63.62 1.00
N GLU A 532 14.91 -62.41 0.42
CA GLU A 532 16.00 -61.57 -0.13
C GLU A 532 16.04 -61.27 -1.64
N LEU A 533 15.70 -60.00 -1.93
CA LEU A 533 16.33 -59.02 -2.85
C LEU A 533 16.89 -59.50 -4.20
N ARG A 534 16.34 -58.94 -5.30
CA ARG A 534 16.92 -57.86 -6.14
C ARG A 534 16.49 -58.00 -7.62
N ASN A 535 15.97 -56.90 -8.17
CA ASN A 535 15.81 -56.55 -9.58
C ASN A 535 15.80 -57.68 -10.63
N HIS A 536 14.63 -57.95 -11.21
CA HIS A 536 14.50 -58.04 -12.66
C HIS A 536 13.11 -57.61 -13.11
N ARG A 537 13.10 -56.77 -14.15
CA ARG A 537 11.93 -56.36 -14.93
C ARG A 537 11.10 -57.60 -15.31
N VAL A 538 9.84 -57.61 -14.92
CA VAL A 538 8.81 -58.40 -15.61
C VAL A 538 7.81 -57.39 -16.15
N MET A 539 7.99 -57.04 -17.42
CA MET A 539 6.93 -56.48 -18.25
C MET A 539 5.78 -57.48 -18.24
N CYS A 540 4.63 -57.09 -17.70
CA CYS A 540 3.39 -57.81 -17.94
C CYS A 540 3.17 -57.90 -19.45
N THR A 541 3.02 -59.14 -19.92
CA THR A 541 2.80 -59.54 -21.31
C THR A 541 1.39 -59.22 -21.81
N GLU A 542 0.73 -58.22 -21.21
CA GLU A 542 -0.58 -57.70 -21.62
C GLU A 542 -0.54 -56.27 -22.17
N CYS A 543 0.60 -55.57 -22.10
CA CYS A 543 0.75 -54.22 -22.67
C CYS A 543 1.33 -54.18 -24.10
N ILE A 544 1.83 -55.28 -24.65
CA ILE A 544 2.35 -55.31 -26.03
C ILE A 544 1.26 -55.58 -27.07
N LEU A 545 0.14 -56.21 -26.67
CA LEU A 545 -0.93 -56.55 -27.61
C LEU A 545 -1.81 -55.33 -27.96
N TRP A 546 -1.91 -54.34 -27.08
CA TRP A 546 -2.68 -53.11 -27.35
C TRP A 546 -1.90 -52.04 -28.14
N VAL A 547 -0.56 -52.04 -28.09
CA VAL A 547 0.28 -51.07 -28.81
C VAL A 547 0.49 -51.44 -30.28
N LEU A 548 0.41 -52.73 -30.63
CA LEU A 548 0.50 -53.19 -32.04
C LEU A 548 -0.81 -53.05 -32.82
N ILE A 549 -1.97 -52.99 -32.16
CA ILE A 549 -3.27 -52.89 -32.87
C ILE A 549 -3.62 -51.44 -33.27
N LEU A 550 -3.14 -50.43 -32.54
CA LEU A 550 -3.34 -49.02 -32.94
C LEU A 550 -2.32 -48.51 -33.97
N SER A 551 -1.22 -49.22 -34.21
CA SER A 551 -0.14 -48.78 -35.10
C SER A 551 -0.34 -49.12 -36.59
N VAL A 552 -1.41 -49.85 -36.94
CA VAL A 552 -1.63 -50.36 -38.31
C VAL A 552 -2.78 -49.63 -39.04
N ASN A 553 -3.50 -48.71 -38.40
CA ASN A 553 -4.65 -48.02 -39.01
C ASN A 553 -4.51 -46.50 -39.22
N LEU A 554 -3.32 -45.93 -39.04
CA LEU A 554 -2.98 -44.64 -39.65
C LEU A 554 -1.67 -44.77 -40.40
N GLY A 555 -1.77 -44.99 -41.70
CA GLY A 555 -0.66 -44.81 -42.62
C GLY A 555 -0.21 -43.34 -42.61
N ILE A 556 0.74 -43.01 -41.74
CA ILE A 556 1.54 -41.80 -41.82
C ILE A 556 3.00 -42.22 -41.68
N CYS A 557 3.70 -42.20 -42.82
CA CYS A 557 5.15 -42.31 -42.90
C CYS A 557 5.76 -40.99 -42.42
N PRO A 558 6.63 -40.95 -41.38
CA PRO A 558 7.39 -39.75 -41.05
C PRO A 558 8.70 -39.73 -41.84
N THR A 559 8.73 -38.93 -42.90
CA THR A 559 10.00 -38.51 -43.52
C THR A 559 10.76 -37.57 -42.56
N ARG A 560 11.80 -38.14 -41.94
CA ARG A 560 13.16 -37.59 -41.79
C ARG A 560 13.31 -36.14 -41.31
N LEU A 561 13.56 -35.98 -40.01
CA LEU A 561 14.39 -34.90 -39.47
C LEU A 561 15.84 -35.08 -39.97
N GLN A 562 16.38 -34.05 -40.62
CA GLN A 562 17.82 -33.82 -40.68
C GLN A 562 18.23 -32.75 -39.67
N LYS A 563 19.30 -33.08 -38.95
CA LYS A 563 20.09 -32.27 -38.05
C LYS A 563 20.44 -30.89 -38.63
N LYS A 564 20.17 -29.83 -37.86
CA LYS A 564 21.22 -29.01 -37.24
C LYS A 564 20.66 -28.26 -36.05
#